data_AF-A0A0C3S1H5-F1
#
_entry.id   AF-A0A0C3S1H5-F1
#
_cell.length_a   1.000
_cell.length_b   1.000
_cell.length_c   1.000
_cell.angle_alpha   90.00
_cell.angle_beta   90.00
_cell.angle_gamma   90.00
#
_symmetry.space_group_name_H-M   'P 1'
#
loop_
_entity.id
_entity.type
_entity.pdbx_description
1 polymer ?
#
loop_
_entity_poly.entity_id
_entity_poly.type
_entity_poly.pdbx_seq_one_letter_code
_entity_poly.pdbx_strand_id
1 'polypeptide(L)'
;MVEPVAGNTISAPAAGQAAPQAAVRTTQPLAPPPAPQGGAAAPSSSAPPPSLPTAPLAPTRPATAAAASLPTTGSAPRAAGSSTASAPSNQPVRLSAQEVLELLKAQQANMLAQGMRIEQLEASQAAAPAARATVATSSAATFNLPPPAVAAAEGRSDGSSSVPEPVSGFRVDPLQGGVSASITARIRAREFFSLALLLKTGLDALSADDEWVLKPGGTWSKKLPSRDADRSLTLEQWLVGSDIVARVTREECSEKHAAGYDSHLRIVRSVNGRFSWALAREYDILQREALGLDPRHDISVMNIELIAYLSAQSQFRNPAPIPPKRPSEFVAASGVRRVRARVDGAGAVAAGDVGHCFRCGARGHLPRQCQAANTAAGKAVAVIAVGADIHSPNALTGGDGRTYCFGFAKTSHCERGGACRFAHACSICHATAHGAGRCNHAG
;
A
#
# COMPACT_ATOMS: atom_id res chain seq x y z
N MET A 1 60.96 11.58 42.92
CA MET A 1 61.23 12.86 42.24
C MET A 1 60.77 12.70 40.81
N VAL A 2 59.57 13.17 40.51
CA VAL A 2 58.92 13.11 39.20
C VAL A 2 58.29 14.47 39.00
N GLU A 3 58.65 15.12 37.88
CA GLU A 3 58.22 16.47 37.50
C GLU A 3 56.71 16.57 37.23
N PRO A 4 56.09 17.74 37.47
CA PRO A 4 54.73 18.00 37.02
C PRO A 4 54.72 18.61 35.59
N VAL A 5 53.92 18.01 34.71
CA VAL A 5 53.63 18.52 33.36
C VAL A 5 52.57 19.61 33.45
N ALA A 6 52.86 20.73 32.79
CA ALA A 6 52.05 21.95 32.73
C ALA A 6 50.72 21.76 31.99
N GLY A 7 49.67 22.40 32.52
CA GLY A 7 48.36 22.51 31.89
C GLY A 7 48.30 23.59 30.82
N ASN A 8 47.71 23.24 29.67
CA ASN A 8 47.38 24.19 28.60
C ASN A 8 46.00 24.83 28.87
N THR A 9 46.01 26.11 29.24
CA THR A 9 44.86 27.01 29.11
C THR A 9 44.77 27.52 27.67
N ILE A 10 43.68 27.21 26.97
CA ILE A 10 43.34 27.83 25.69
C ILE A 10 42.40 29.01 25.96
N SER A 11 42.90 30.21 25.66
CA SER A 11 42.20 31.48 25.73
C SER A 11 41.11 31.62 24.66
N ALA A 12 39.98 32.20 25.05
CA ALA A 12 38.93 32.67 24.14
C ALA A 12 39.42 33.88 23.32
N PRO A 13 39.06 34.01 22.03
CA PRO A 13 39.31 35.23 21.28
C PRO A 13 38.24 36.28 21.54
N ALA A 14 38.73 37.49 21.77
CA ALA A 14 37.99 38.69 22.06
C ALA A 14 37.21 39.22 20.84
N ALA A 15 36.10 39.87 21.15
CA ALA A 15 35.32 40.68 20.23
C ALA A 15 36.09 41.91 19.74
N GLY A 16 35.88 42.27 18.48
CA GLY A 16 36.19 43.60 17.97
C GLY A 16 36.62 43.58 16.52
N GLN A 17 35.73 44.00 15.62
CA GLN A 17 36.02 45.11 14.70
C GLN A 17 34.79 45.49 13.87
N ALA A 18 34.65 46.80 13.73
CA ALA A 18 33.54 47.53 13.17
C ALA A 18 33.35 47.28 11.67
N ALA A 19 32.09 47.16 11.24
CA ALA A 19 31.69 47.20 9.85
C ALA A 19 31.44 48.66 9.40
N PRO A 20 31.84 49.05 8.18
CA PRO A 20 31.62 50.38 7.66
C PRO A 20 30.16 50.56 7.21
N GLN A 21 29.66 51.79 7.41
CA GLN A 21 28.35 52.25 6.97
C GLN A 21 28.23 52.13 5.45
N ALA A 22 27.31 51.28 4.99
CA ALA A 22 26.90 51.22 3.59
C ALA A 22 25.87 52.32 3.32
N ALA A 23 26.19 53.16 2.33
CA ALA A 23 25.35 54.24 1.85
C ALA A 23 24.00 53.72 1.33
N VAL A 24 22.92 54.33 1.83
CA VAL A 24 21.55 54.19 1.32
C VAL A 24 21.49 54.81 -0.08
N ARG A 25 21.45 53.97 -1.11
CA ARG A 25 21.07 54.38 -2.48
C ARG A 25 19.57 54.19 -2.64
N THR A 26 18.85 55.29 -2.51
CA THR A 26 17.42 55.41 -2.86
C THR A 26 17.26 55.22 -4.36
N THR A 27 16.83 54.05 -4.82
CA THR A 27 16.40 53.85 -6.21
C THR A 27 14.94 54.27 -6.35
N GLN A 28 14.71 55.38 -7.07
CA GLN A 28 13.40 55.78 -7.59
C GLN A 28 12.80 54.65 -8.45
N PRO A 29 11.49 54.37 -8.34
CA PRO A 29 10.81 53.52 -9.32
C PRO A 29 10.62 54.28 -10.64
N LEU A 30 11.16 53.71 -11.73
CA LEU A 30 10.87 54.13 -13.10
C LEU A 30 9.37 53.92 -13.40
N ALA A 31 8.76 54.92 -14.03
CA ALA A 31 7.39 54.89 -14.51
C ALA A 31 7.15 53.78 -15.54
N PRO A 32 5.94 53.19 -15.61
CA PRO A 32 5.60 52.21 -16.63
C PRO A 32 5.48 52.87 -18.02
N PRO A 33 5.85 52.15 -19.10
CA PRO A 33 5.69 52.65 -20.47
C PRO A 33 4.21 52.74 -20.87
N PRO A 34 3.84 53.69 -21.75
CA PRO A 34 2.46 53.85 -22.20
C PRO A 34 2.01 52.68 -23.09
N ALA A 35 0.74 52.31 -22.93
CA ALA A 35 0.06 51.31 -23.74
C ALA A 35 0.02 51.71 -25.23
N PRO A 36 0.25 50.76 -26.17
CA PRO A 36 0.00 51.02 -27.57
C PRO A 36 -1.50 51.02 -27.85
N GLN A 37 -2.03 52.20 -28.18
CA GLN A 37 -3.26 52.34 -28.93
C GLN A 37 -3.02 51.90 -30.37
N GLY A 38 -3.85 50.99 -30.87
CA GLY A 38 -3.81 50.55 -32.26
C GLY A 38 -5.00 49.66 -32.57
N GLY A 39 -6.13 50.28 -32.92
CA GLY A 39 -7.23 49.58 -33.56
C GLY A 39 -6.98 49.40 -35.06
N ALA A 40 -7.46 48.30 -35.63
CA ALA A 40 -8.03 48.25 -36.98
C ALA A 40 -8.66 46.87 -37.26
N ALA A 41 -9.94 46.93 -37.60
CA ALA A 41 -10.65 46.18 -38.64
C ALA A 41 -10.48 44.65 -38.76
N ALA A 42 -11.60 43.98 -38.51
CA ALA A 42 -11.94 42.65 -39.01
C ALA A 42 -11.98 42.61 -40.55
N PRO A 43 -11.83 41.40 -41.14
CA PRO A 43 -12.85 40.96 -42.07
C PRO A 43 -13.41 39.57 -41.73
N SER A 44 -14.73 39.51 -41.78
CA SER A 44 -15.55 38.32 -41.75
C SER A 44 -15.28 37.43 -42.97
N SER A 45 -15.01 36.15 -42.74
CA SER A 45 -15.03 35.12 -43.77
C SER A 45 -15.66 33.87 -43.17
N SER A 46 -16.93 33.65 -43.52
CA SER A 46 -17.70 32.46 -43.20
C SER A 46 -17.31 31.35 -44.17
N ALA A 47 -16.58 30.33 -43.71
CA ALA A 47 -16.41 29.08 -44.43
C ALA A 47 -17.37 28.03 -43.83
N PRO A 48 -18.10 27.25 -44.65
CA PRO A 48 -18.98 26.19 -44.18
C PRO A 48 -18.16 24.98 -43.66
N PRO A 49 -18.70 24.21 -42.69
CA PRO A 49 -18.02 23.04 -42.15
C PRO A 49 -17.97 21.88 -43.16
N PRO A 50 -16.90 21.06 -43.17
CA PRO A 50 -16.83 19.86 -43.99
C PRO A 50 -17.77 18.76 -43.47
N SER A 51 -18.44 18.11 -44.40
CA SER A 51 -19.34 16.97 -44.18
C SER A 51 -18.64 15.78 -43.52
N LEU A 52 -19.28 15.22 -42.49
CA LEU A 52 -18.88 13.98 -41.82
C LEU A 52 -19.02 12.76 -42.76
N PRO A 53 -18.06 11.82 -42.80
CA PRO A 53 -18.25 10.54 -43.45
C PRO A 53 -19.10 9.59 -42.59
N THR A 54 -20.12 9.05 -43.23
CA THR A 54 -21.06 8.02 -42.77
C THR A 54 -20.35 6.72 -42.39
N ALA A 55 -20.74 6.15 -41.24
CA ALA A 55 -20.25 4.86 -40.73
C ALA A 55 -20.62 3.66 -41.61
N PRO A 56 -19.78 2.61 -41.70
CA PRO A 56 -20.22 1.29 -42.12
C PRO A 56 -20.47 0.37 -40.91
N LEU A 57 -21.75 0.01 -40.77
CA LEU A 57 -22.34 -1.29 -40.42
C LEU A 57 -21.46 -2.34 -39.71
N ALA A 58 -21.92 -2.75 -38.53
CA ALA A 58 -21.48 -3.92 -37.77
C ALA A 58 -21.77 -5.24 -38.51
N PRO A 59 -20.92 -6.28 -38.38
CA PRO A 59 -21.28 -7.64 -38.76
C PRO A 59 -21.96 -8.38 -37.61
N THR A 60 -23.23 -8.69 -37.86
CA THR A 60 -23.99 -9.90 -37.52
C THR A 60 -23.31 -10.99 -36.66
N ARG A 61 -23.90 -11.20 -35.48
CA ARG A 61 -23.90 -12.46 -34.72
C ARG A 61 -24.65 -13.56 -35.49
N PRO A 62 -24.17 -14.82 -35.52
CA PRO A 62 -25.06 -15.95 -35.74
C PRO A 62 -25.56 -16.49 -34.39
N ALA A 63 -26.89 -16.54 -34.26
CA ALA A 63 -27.58 -17.36 -33.30
C ALA A 63 -27.77 -18.77 -33.90
N THR A 64 -27.51 -19.80 -33.11
CA THR A 64 -28.09 -21.13 -33.33
C THR A 64 -28.70 -21.62 -32.02
N ALA A 65 -30.01 -21.81 -32.07
CA ALA A 65 -30.82 -22.50 -31.09
C ALA A 65 -31.54 -23.66 -31.81
N ALA A 66 -31.55 -24.83 -31.18
CA ALA A 66 -32.52 -25.95 -31.26
C ALA A 66 -31.76 -27.22 -30.83
N ALA A 67 -31.99 -27.81 -29.66
CA ALA A 67 -33.17 -28.58 -29.23
C ALA A 67 -33.53 -29.72 -30.20
N ALA A 68 -33.22 -30.98 -29.82
CA ALA A 68 -34.22 -32.01 -29.52
C ALA A 68 -33.62 -33.41 -29.31
N SER A 69 -34.27 -34.17 -28.42
CA SER A 69 -34.50 -35.63 -28.45
C SER A 69 -33.60 -36.56 -27.61
N LEU A 70 -34.21 -37.05 -26.52
CA LEU A 70 -34.01 -38.36 -25.89
C LEU A 70 -34.24 -39.51 -26.90
N PRO A 71 -33.68 -40.71 -26.66
CA PRO A 71 -34.56 -41.78 -26.13
C PRO A 71 -33.93 -42.69 -25.07
N THR A 72 -34.84 -43.38 -24.39
CA THR A 72 -34.68 -44.30 -23.27
C THR A 72 -34.38 -45.74 -23.73
N THR A 73 -33.80 -46.53 -22.82
CA THR A 73 -33.76 -48.01 -22.69
C THR A 73 -32.82 -48.84 -23.58
N GLY A 74 -32.06 -49.73 -22.93
CA GLY A 74 -31.36 -50.85 -23.58
C GLY A 74 -30.29 -51.49 -22.69
N SER A 75 -30.60 -52.67 -22.17
CA SER A 75 -29.79 -53.50 -21.26
C SER A 75 -28.46 -54.02 -21.85
N ALA A 76 -27.58 -54.43 -20.92
CA ALA A 76 -26.22 -54.97 -21.10
C ALA A 76 -26.04 -56.09 -22.14
N PRO A 77 -24.80 -56.35 -22.59
CA PRO A 77 -24.00 -57.34 -21.87
C PRO A 77 -22.51 -56.98 -21.67
N ARG A 78 -21.94 -57.65 -20.65
CA ARG A 78 -20.50 -57.75 -20.33
C ARG A 78 -19.63 -58.02 -21.56
N ALA A 79 -18.59 -57.22 -21.73
CA ALA A 79 -17.37 -57.61 -22.43
C ALA A 79 -16.16 -57.10 -21.65
N ALA A 80 -15.30 -58.02 -21.24
CA ALA A 80 -14.01 -57.74 -20.64
C ALA A 80 -13.08 -57.20 -21.73
N GLY A 81 -12.62 -55.96 -21.56
CA GLY A 81 -11.64 -55.32 -22.43
C GLY A 81 -10.79 -54.37 -21.60
N SER A 82 -9.65 -54.87 -21.15
CA SER A 82 -8.63 -54.08 -20.45
C SER A 82 -8.01 -53.09 -21.43
N SER A 83 -8.45 -51.83 -21.37
CA SER A 83 -7.77 -50.70 -22.02
C SER A 83 -7.29 -49.75 -20.94
N THR A 84 -6.01 -49.89 -20.60
CA THR A 84 -5.28 -48.93 -19.77
C THR A 84 -5.10 -47.64 -20.58
N ALA A 85 -6.06 -46.72 -20.45
CA ALA A 85 -5.91 -45.36 -20.92
C ALA A 85 -4.89 -44.64 -20.00
N SER A 86 -3.67 -44.47 -20.51
CA SER A 86 -2.61 -43.70 -19.87
C SER A 86 -3.08 -42.27 -19.58
N ALA A 87 -3.14 -41.92 -18.30
CA ALA A 87 -3.43 -40.56 -17.87
C ALA A 87 -2.37 -39.58 -18.41
N PRO A 88 -2.75 -38.38 -18.87
CA PRO A 88 -1.79 -37.38 -19.34
C PRO A 88 -0.85 -36.99 -18.19
N SER A 89 0.44 -37.23 -18.42
CA SER A 89 1.52 -36.88 -17.52
C SER A 89 1.55 -35.36 -17.27
N ASN A 90 1.25 -34.95 -16.03
CA ASN A 90 1.39 -33.57 -15.55
C ASN A 90 2.88 -33.24 -15.34
N GLN A 91 3.67 -33.23 -16.41
CA GLN A 91 5.01 -32.66 -16.35
C GLN A 91 4.91 -31.13 -16.39
N PRO A 92 5.54 -30.41 -15.45
CA PRO A 92 5.61 -28.96 -15.52
C PRO A 92 6.34 -28.58 -16.80
N VAL A 93 5.69 -27.79 -17.66
CA VAL A 93 6.27 -27.22 -18.88
C VAL A 93 7.52 -26.46 -18.48
N ARG A 94 8.69 -27.01 -18.81
CA ARG A 94 9.96 -26.32 -18.64
C ARG A 94 10.13 -25.38 -19.82
N LEU A 95 9.83 -24.11 -19.59
CA LEU A 95 10.19 -23.06 -20.54
C LEU A 95 11.72 -22.97 -20.60
N SER A 96 12.26 -23.02 -21.80
CA SER A 96 13.65 -22.69 -22.10
C SER A 96 13.96 -21.24 -21.73
N ALA A 97 15.24 -20.94 -21.49
CA ALA A 97 15.67 -19.56 -21.22
C ALA A 97 15.25 -18.58 -22.34
N GLN A 98 15.15 -19.07 -23.58
CA GLN A 98 14.71 -18.28 -24.72
C GLN A 98 13.21 -17.99 -24.68
N GLU A 99 12.38 -18.95 -24.27
CA GLU A 99 10.93 -18.72 -24.08
C GLU A 99 10.66 -17.75 -22.92
N VAL A 100 11.44 -17.81 -21.85
CA VAL A 100 11.34 -16.83 -20.74
C VAL A 100 11.71 -15.42 -21.21
N LEU A 101 12.74 -15.29 -22.04
CA LEU A 101 13.15 -14.00 -22.61
C LEU A 101 12.10 -13.44 -23.57
N GLU A 102 11.51 -14.28 -24.43
CA GLU A 102 10.41 -13.88 -25.32
C GLU A 102 9.15 -13.50 -24.54
N LEU A 103 8.82 -14.20 -23.45
CA LEU A 103 7.72 -13.84 -22.57
C LEU A 103 7.94 -12.47 -21.91
N LEU A 104 9.16 -12.18 -21.45
CA LEU A 104 9.54 -10.89 -20.90
C LEU A 104 9.44 -9.76 -21.94
N LYS A 105 9.90 -9.99 -23.17
CA LYS A 105 9.76 -9.02 -24.28
C LYS A 105 8.29 -8.77 -24.61
N ALA A 106 7.47 -9.82 -24.67
CA ALA A 106 6.04 -9.70 -24.93
C ALA A 106 5.34 -8.93 -23.81
N GLN A 107 5.71 -9.16 -22.55
CA GLN A 107 5.19 -8.42 -21.41
C GLN A 107 5.61 -6.94 -21.48
N GLN A 108 6.85 -6.65 -21.82
CA GLN A 108 7.35 -5.27 -22.00
C GLN A 108 6.62 -4.55 -23.14
N ALA A 109 6.42 -5.20 -24.29
CA ALA A 109 5.68 -4.65 -25.42
C ALA A 109 4.22 -4.35 -25.06
N ASN A 110 3.58 -5.23 -24.26
CA ASN A 110 2.21 -5.00 -23.78
C ASN A 110 2.14 -3.80 -22.82
N MET A 111 3.12 -3.63 -21.93
CA MET A 111 3.19 -2.43 -21.08
C MET A 111 3.39 -1.14 -21.88
N LEU A 112 4.25 -1.15 -22.90
CA LEU A 112 4.45 0.02 -23.78
C LEU A 112 3.18 0.35 -24.58
N ALA A 113 2.50 -0.67 -25.13
CA ALA A 113 1.24 -0.49 -25.83
C ALA A 113 0.13 0.06 -24.92
N GLN A 114 0.10 -0.36 -23.65
CA GLN A 114 -0.79 0.21 -22.64
C GLN A 114 -0.44 1.66 -22.34
N GLY A 115 0.84 2.01 -22.22
CA GLY A 115 1.32 3.39 -22.08
C GLY A 115 0.79 4.30 -23.18
N MET A 116 0.97 3.90 -24.45
CA MET A 116 0.48 4.70 -25.58
C MET A 116 -1.06 4.84 -25.61
N ARG A 117 -1.81 3.80 -25.21
CA ARG A 117 -3.28 3.93 -25.09
C ARG A 117 -3.69 4.97 -24.04
N ILE A 118 -2.92 5.11 -22.97
CA ILE A 118 -3.21 6.08 -21.91
C ILE A 118 -2.92 7.49 -22.41
N GLU A 119 -1.77 7.72 -23.04
CA GLU A 119 -1.45 9.01 -23.65
C GLU A 119 -2.51 9.39 -24.69
N GLN A 120 -3.01 8.43 -25.47
CA GLN A 120 -4.10 8.67 -26.42
C GLN A 120 -5.44 9.00 -25.73
N LEU A 121 -5.76 8.34 -24.62
CA LEU A 121 -6.95 8.65 -23.81
C LEU A 121 -6.83 10.02 -23.13
N GLU A 122 -5.65 10.40 -22.66
CA GLU A 122 -5.39 11.70 -22.06
C GLU A 122 -5.41 12.81 -23.12
N ALA A 123 -4.81 12.59 -24.29
CA ALA A 123 -4.87 13.50 -25.42
C ALA A 123 -6.30 13.68 -25.93
N SER A 124 -7.11 12.60 -26.01
CA SER A 124 -8.52 12.70 -26.40
C SER A 124 -9.40 13.37 -25.35
N GLN A 125 -9.08 13.25 -24.06
CA GLN A 125 -9.75 14.01 -23.00
C GLN A 125 -9.36 15.49 -23.02
N ALA A 126 -8.09 15.81 -23.28
CA ALA A 126 -7.62 17.19 -23.41
C ALA A 126 -8.15 17.88 -24.68
N ALA A 127 -8.37 17.11 -25.75
CA ALA A 127 -8.86 17.60 -27.04
C ALA A 127 -10.40 17.70 -27.13
N ALA A 128 -11.15 17.50 -26.04
CA ALA A 128 -12.60 17.67 -26.02
C ALA A 128 -12.98 19.09 -25.52
N PRO A 129 -13.26 20.07 -26.40
CA PRO A 129 -13.70 21.39 -25.97
C PRO A 129 -15.23 21.42 -25.83
N ALA A 130 -15.71 22.25 -24.90
CA ALA A 130 -17.02 22.91 -24.90
C ALA A 130 -18.33 22.12 -24.68
N ALA A 131 -18.36 20.79 -24.52
CA ALA A 131 -19.62 20.09 -24.20
C ALA A 131 -19.99 20.07 -22.70
N ARG A 132 -19.08 20.47 -21.80
CA ARG A 132 -19.32 20.47 -20.34
C ARG A 132 -19.81 21.80 -19.75
N ALA A 133 -19.94 22.85 -20.56
CA ALA A 133 -20.41 24.15 -20.09
C ALA A 133 -21.95 24.26 -19.94
N THR A 134 -22.73 23.32 -20.46
CA THR A 134 -24.21 23.41 -20.51
C THR A 134 -24.97 22.57 -19.49
N VAL A 135 -24.29 21.79 -18.63
CA VAL A 135 -24.97 20.98 -17.57
C VAL A 135 -24.77 21.57 -16.16
N ALA A 136 -23.96 22.62 -16.01
CA ALA A 136 -23.64 23.21 -14.70
C ALA A 136 -24.48 24.44 -14.31
N THR A 137 -25.59 24.73 -15.00
CA THR A 137 -26.42 25.94 -14.77
C THR A 137 -27.83 25.63 -14.25
N SER A 138 -28.03 24.53 -13.52
CA SER A 138 -29.33 24.23 -12.89
C SER A 138 -29.18 23.57 -11.53
N SER A 139 -28.49 24.25 -10.61
CA SER A 139 -28.57 23.98 -9.16
C SER A 139 -27.86 25.08 -8.36
N ALA A 140 -28.19 26.35 -8.64
CA ALA A 140 -27.91 27.45 -7.71
C ALA A 140 -29.04 27.53 -6.67
N ALA A 141 -28.99 26.65 -5.67
CA ALA A 141 -29.62 26.93 -4.38
C ALA A 141 -28.59 27.75 -3.59
N THR A 142 -28.86 29.06 -3.47
CA THR A 142 -28.05 30.02 -2.73
C THR A 142 -27.93 29.60 -1.26
N PHE A 143 -26.83 28.94 -0.90
CA PHE A 143 -26.40 28.82 0.49
C PHE A 143 -25.46 30.00 0.78
N ASN A 144 -26.01 31.05 1.41
CA ASN A 144 -25.21 32.13 1.99
C ASN A 144 -24.46 31.59 3.20
N LEU A 145 -23.22 31.12 2.99
CA LEU A 145 -22.25 30.98 4.07
C LEU A 145 -21.61 32.35 4.33
N PRO A 146 -21.53 32.82 5.59
CA PRO A 146 -20.75 34.00 5.92
C PRO A 146 -19.26 33.74 5.64
N PRO A 147 -18.47 34.77 5.29
CA PRO A 147 -17.04 34.62 5.03
C PRO A 147 -16.31 34.08 6.26
N PRO A 148 -15.31 33.19 6.10
CA PRO A 148 -14.52 32.72 7.21
C PRO A 148 -13.74 33.89 7.82
N ALA A 149 -13.92 34.11 9.12
CA ALA A 149 -13.14 35.03 9.92
C ALA A 149 -11.71 34.49 10.08
N VAL A 150 -10.90 34.66 9.04
CA VAL A 150 -9.43 34.48 9.12
C VAL A 150 -8.84 35.86 9.43
N ALA A 151 -9.08 36.33 10.65
CA ALA A 151 -8.44 37.53 11.19
C ALA A 151 -7.23 37.11 12.02
N ALA A 152 -6.06 37.49 11.54
CA ALA A 152 -4.76 37.59 12.21
C ALA A 152 -4.74 37.30 13.71
N ALA A 153 -4.29 36.10 14.08
CA ALA A 153 -3.86 35.78 15.44
C ALA A 153 -2.39 36.15 15.65
N GLU A 154 -2.04 37.42 15.42
CA GLU A 154 -0.78 38.02 15.88
C GLU A 154 -1.13 39.24 16.73
N GLY A 155 -1.61 38.97 17.94
CA GLY A 155 -2.02 39.98 18.89
C GLY A 155 -2.57 39.33 20.16
N ARG A 156 -1.67 38.81 21.01
CA ARG A 156 -2.00 38.45 22.39
C ARG A 156 -2.49 39.70 23.10
N SER A 157 -3.80 39.86 23.13
CA SER A 157 -4.50 40.66 24.13
C SER A 157 -5.13 39.68 25.10
N ASP A 158 -4.96 39.94 26.40
CA ASP A 158 -5.50 39.17 27.53
C ASP A 158 -7.03 39.29 27.61
N GLY A 159 -7.71 38.86 26.54
CA GLY A 159 -9.16 38.84 26.42
C GLY A 159 -9.69 37.51 26.90
N SER A 160 -10.47 37.55 27.98
CA SER A 160 -11.36 36.49 28.47
C SER A 160 -11.90 35.64 27.30
N SER A 161 -11.41 34.41 27.20
CA SER A 161 -11.87 33.41 26.22
C SER A 161 -13.31 33.02 26.56
N SER A 162 -14.27 33.70 25.95
CA SER A 162 -15.66 33.25 25.97
C SER A 162 -15.78 32.05 25.03
N VAL A 163 -16.03 30.87 25.60
CA VAL A 163 -16.35 29.67 24.82
C VAL A 163 -17.57 30.00 23.94
N PRO A 164 -17.48 29.87 22.60
CA PRO A 164 -18.61 30.17 21.72
C PRO A 164 -19.80 29.26 22.04
N GLU A 165 -21.01 29.81 22.01
CA GLU A 165 -22.25 29.08 22.28
C GLU A 165 -22.47 27.99 21.21
N PRO A 166 -22.83 26.75 21.59
CA PRO A 166 -23.01 25.66 20.63
C PRO A 166 -24.19 25.94 19.68
N VAL A 167 -23.91 26.02 18.38
CA VAL A 167 -24.93 26.21 17.33
C VAL A 167 -25.61 24.88 17.02
N SER A 168 -26.92 24.78 17.27
CA SER A 168 -27.70 23.57 16.97
C SER A 168 -27.61 23.20 15.48
N GLY A 169 -27.28 21.94 15.20
CA GLY A 169 -27.11 21.42 13.83
C GLY A 169 -25.72 21.64 13.21
N PHE A 170 -24.85 22.45 13.84
CA PHE A 170 -23.47 22.58 13.39
C PHE A 170 -22.68 21.29 13.66
N ARG A 171 -22.11 20.71 12.60
CA ARG A 171 -21.18 19.60 12.70
C ARG A 171 -19.83 20.11 12.25
N VAL A 172 -18.88 20.22 13.18
CA VAL A 172 -17.47 20.43 12.84
C VAL A 172 -17.07 19.24 11.98
N ASP A 173 -16.59 19.50 10.77
CA ASP A 173 -15.89 18.48 10.02
C ASP A 173 -14.65 18.09 10.85
N PRO A 174 -14.53 16.86 11.35
CA PRO A 174 -13.39 16.46 12.16
C PRO A 174 -12.06 16.60 11.39
N LEU A 175 -12.12 16.71 10.05
CA LEU A 175 -10.98 16.95 9.18
C LEU A 175 -10.61 18.43 9.04
N GLN A 176 -11.41 19.35 9.58
CA GLN A 176 -11.11 20.79 9.67
C GLN A 176 -10.31 21.17 10.92
N GLY A 177 -9.96 20.20 11.78
CA GLY A 177 -8.94 20.46 12.78
C GLY A 177 -7.70 21.07 12.13
N GLY A 178 -7.11 22.10 12.74
CA GLY A 178 -5.91 22.76 12.23
C GLY A 178 -4.70 21.82 12.26
N VAL A 179 -4.05 21.60 11.12
CA VAL A 179 -2.82 20.82 11.02
C VAL A 179 -1.72 21.48 11.84
N SER A 180 -1.02 20.71 12.70
CA SER A 180 0.01 21.34 13.54
C SER A 180 1.05 22.03 12.69
N ALA A 181 1.57 23.13 13.23
CA ALA A 181 2.65 23.88 12.62
C ALA A 181 3.87 23.00 12.27
N SER A 182 4.12 21.92 13.03
CA SER A 182 5.20 20.97 12.73
C SER A 182 4.96 20.20 11.42
N ILE A 183 3.74 19.67 11.22
CA ILE A 183 3.38 18.98 9.97
C ILE A 183 3.40 19.95 8.81
N THR A 184 2.81 21.14 8.99
CA THR A 184 2.80 22.19 7.99
C THR A 184 4.22 22.60 7.59
N ALA A 185 5.12 22.76 8.56
CA ALA A 185 6.54 23.03 8.30
C ALA A 185 7.22 21.91 7.50
N ARG A 186 6.94 20.63 7.82
CA ARG A 186 7.47 19.48 7.06
C ARG A 186 6.93 19.44 5.63
N ILE A 187 5.64 19.70 5.43
CA ILE A 187 5.02 19.80 4.10
C ILE A 187 5.69 20.92 3.29
N ARG A 188 5.88 22.09 3.89
CA ARG A 188 6.55 23.24 3.25
C ARG A 188 8.00 22.94 2.89
N ALA A 189 8.71 22.25 3.79
CA ALA A 189 10.08 21.78 3.56
C ALA A 189 10.17 20.60 2.58
N ARG A 190 9.03 20.06 2.14
CA ARG A 190 8.91 18.86 1.29
C ARG A 190 9.52 17.61 1.93
N GLU A 191 9.66 17.59 3.25
CA GLU A 191 10.20 16.44 3.96
C GLU A 191 9.22 15.27 3.93
N PHE A 192 9.74 14.04 3.99
CA PHE A 192 8.89 12.87 4.16
C PHE A 192 8.24 12.87 5.55
N PHE A 193 6.95 12.52 5.59
CA PHE A 193 6.20 12.27 6.82
C PHE A 193 5.21 11.12 6.62
N SER A 194 4.85 10.45 7.71
CA SER A 194 3.89 9.35 7.70
C SER A 194 2.46 9.87 7.71
N LEU A 195 1.65 9.42 6.74
CA LEU A 195 0.21 9.68 6.72
C LEU A 195 -0.49 8.97 7.89
N ALA A 196 -0.01 7.80 8.31
CA ALA A 196 -0.54 7.10 9.46
C ALA A 196 -0.31 7.87 10.76
N LEU A 197 0.84 8.53 10.91
CA LEU A 197 1.07 9.40 12.05
C LEU A 197 0.16 10.63 12.00
N LEU A 198 0.07 11.31 10.85
CA LEU A 198 -0.88 12.43 10.65
C LEU A 198 -2.31 12.07 11.11
N LEU A 199 -2.77 10.86 10.81
CA LEU A 199 -4.10 10.39 11.21
C LEU A 199 -4.18 9.94 12.67
N LYS A 200 -3.13 9.34 13.23
CA LYS A 200 -3.14 8.75 14.58
C LYS A 200 -2.95 9.77 15.70
N THR A 201 -2.02 10.71 15.53
CA THR A 201 -1.65 11.66 16.59
C THR A 201 -2.67 12.78 16.77
N GLY A 202 -3.75 12.76 15.98
CA GLY A 202 -4.41 13.99 15.61
C GLY A 202 -3.38 14.97 15.05
N LEU A 203 -3.75 16.24 15.03
CA LEU A 203 -2.90 17.23 14.43
C LEU A 203 -1.76 17.62 15.37
N ASP A 204 -1.84 17.32 16.67
CA ASP A 204 -0.97 17.92 17.70
C ASP A 204 0.27 17.10 18.13
N ALA A 205 0.39 15.79 17.84
CA ALA A 205 1.38 14.93 18.52
C ALA A 205 2.51 14.33 17.64
N LEU A 206 2.95 15.03 16.60
CA LEU A 206 4.11 14.59 15.78
C LEU A 206 5.50 14.92 16.36
N SER A 207 5.58 15.48 17.58
CA SER A 207 6.86 15.74 18.26
C SER A 207 7.64 14.48 18.65
N ALA A 208 7.00 13.31 18.67
CA ALA A 208 7.67 12.03 18.96
C ALA A 208 8.59 11.52 17.84
N ASP A 209 8.52 12.13 16.64
CA ASP A 209 9.21 11.67 15.44
C ASP A 209 10.58 12.33 15.20
N ASP A 210 11.03 13.20 16.11
CA ASP A 210 12.41 13.70 16.12
C ASP A 210 13.31 12.80 17.01
N GLU A 211 13.10 11.49 16.93
CA GLU A 211 13.96 10.51 17.59
C GLU A 211 15.33 10.50 16.87
N TRP A 212 16.38 10.93 17.56
CA TRP A 212 17.75 10.87 17.05
C TRP A 212 18.36 9.52 17.42
N VAL A 213 18.93 8.83 16.44
CA VAL A 213 19.62 7.55 16.64
C VAL A 213 21.12 7.79 16.54
N LEU A 214 21.87 7.38 17.57
CA LEU A 214 23.33 7.36 17.57
C LEU A 214 23.82 6.18 16.72
N LYS A 215 24.46 6.47 15.59
CA LYS A 215 25.07 5.44 14.73
C LYS A 215 26.33 4.87 15.39
N PRO A 216 26.77 3.65 15.03
CA PRO A 216 28.01 3.04 15.56
C PRO A 216 29.30 3.86 15.38
N GLY A 217 29.30 4.88 14.52
CA GLY A 217 30.40 5.83 14.35
C GLY A 217 30.32 7.10 15.20
N GLY A 218 29.43 7.16 16.19
CA GLY A 218 29.25 8.32 17.07
C GLY A 218 28.47 9.49 16.45
N THR A 219 27.96 9.34 15.22
CA THR A 219 27.15 10.37 14.55
C THR A 219 25.67 10.20 14.89
N TRP A 220 25.03 11.30 15.29
CA TRP A 220 23.59 11.34 15.45
C TRP A 220 22.93 11.50 14.08
N SER A 221 21.94 10.65 13.79
CA SER A 221 21.09 10.81 12.62
C SER A 221 19.63 10.83 13.04
N LYS A 222 18.85 11.73 12.44
CA LYS A 222 17.40 11.73 12.58
C LYS A 222 16.87 10.39 12.08
N LYS A 223 16.12 9.67 12.92
CA LYS A 223 15.45 8.43 12.54
C LYS A 223 14.40 8.80 11.50
N LEU A 224 14.43 8.14 10.34
CA LEU A 224 13.33 8.31 9.40
C LEU A 224 12.06 7.71 10.02
N PRO A 225 10.89 8.35 9.83
CA PRO A 225 9.62 7.82 10.27
C PRO A 225 9.45 6.37 9.80
N SER A 226 8.91 5.51 10.67
CA SER A 226 8.70 4.11 10.30
C SER A 226 7.69 3.99 9.16
N ARG A 227 8.10 3.32 8.08
CA ARG A 227 7.22 2.98 6.95
C ARG A 227 6.10 2.04 7.35
N ASP A 228 6.26 1.29 8.43
CA ASP A 228 5.32 0.22 8.79
C ASP A 228 3.96 0.77 9.21
N ALA A 229 3.93 1.99 9.75
CA ALA A 229 2.67 2.69 10.05
C ALA A 229 1.92 3.01 8.75
N ASP A 230 2.58 3.61 7.75
CA ASP A 230 1.96 3.90 6.45
C ASP A 230 1.55 2.60 5.72
N ARG A 231 2.35 1.53 5.84
CA ARG A 231 2.00 0.20 5.30
C ARG A 231 0.79 -0.44 5.95
N SER A 232 0.38 0.02 7.13
CA SER A 232 -0.83 -0.47 7.79
C SER A 232 -2.09 0.28 7.36
N LEU A 233 -1.97 1.37 6.60
CA LEU A 233 -3.11 2.16 6.14
C LEU A 233 -4.03 1.34 5.22
N THR A 234 -5.33 1.43 5.50
CA THR A 234 -6.38 1.07 4.54
C THR A 234 -6.48 2.13 3.45
N LEU A 235 -7.19 1.81 2.37
CA LEU A 235 -7.42 2.76 1.28
C LEU A 235 -8.19 4.00 1.77
N GLU A 236 -9.20 3.80 2.61
CA GLU A 236 -10.04 4.87 3.17
C GLU A 236 -9.21 5.82 4.05
N GLN A 237 -8.36 5.26 4.91
CA GLN A 237 -7.46 6.05 5.75
C GLN A 237 -6.49 6.86 4.88
N TRP A 238 -5.92 6.25 3.85
CA TRP A 238 -5.04 6.96 2.91
C TRP A 238 -5.77 8.08 2.16
N LEU A 239 -7.01 7.86 1.71
CA LEU A 239 -7.80 8.91 1.05
C LEU A 239 -8.00 10.12 1.98
N VAL A 240 -8.40 9.89 3.23
CA VAL A 240 -8.55 10.95 4.22
C VAL A 240 -7.22 11.68 4.48
N GLY A 241 -6.13 10.93 4.72
CA GLY A 241 -4.82 11.50 4.99
C GLY A 241 -4.27 12.30 3.82
N SER A 242 -4.39 11.77 2.59
CA SER A 242 -3.91 12.44 1.38
C SER A 242 -4.69 13.71 1.05
N ASP A 243 -6.00 13.73 1.27
CA ASP A 243 -6.82 14.93 1.06
C ASP A 243 -6.44 16.06 2.04
N ILE A 244 -6.13 15.73 3.31
CA ILE A 244 -5.60 16.69 4.28
C ILE A 244 -4.27 17.29 3.77
N VAL A 245 -3.34 16.44 3.32
CA VAL A 245 -2.03 16.91 2.81
C VAL A 245 -2.19 17.75 1.56
N ALA A 246 -3.05 17.35 0.62
CA ALA A 246 -3.29 18.11 -0.59
C ALA A 246 -3.86 19.50 -0.29
N ARG A 247 -4.77 19.60 0.69
CA ARG A 247 -5.30 20.88 1.17
C ARG A 247 -4.20 21.76 1.75
N VAL A 248 -3.41 21.25 2.71
CA VAL A 248 -2.30 22.02 3.31
C VAL A 248 -1.28 22.41 2.26
N THR A 249 -0.99 21.54 1.30
CA THR A 249 -0.03 21.83 0.21
C THR A 249 -0.54 22.97 -0.68
N ARG A 250 -1.86 23.05 -0.95
CA ARG A 250 -2.46 24.19 -1.66
C ARG A 250 -2.39 25.50 -0.86
N GLU A 251 -2.52 25.42 0.45
CA GLU A 251 -2.49 26.58 1.36
C GLU A 251 -1.06 27.11 1.57
N GLU A 252 -0.07 26.22 1.64
CA GLU A 252 1.25 26.52 2.22
C GLU A 252 2.41 26.44 1.21
N CYS A 253 2.18 25.88 0.03
CA CYS A 253 3.20 25.68 -1.00
C CYS A 253 2.86 26.42 -2.30
N SER A 254 3.80 26.43 -3.24
CA SER A 254 3.55 27.00 -4.56
C SER A 254 2.51 26.20 -5.33
N GLU A 255 1.75 26.88 -6.19
CA GLU A 255 0.71 26.27 -7.03
C GLU A 255 1.25 25.09 -7.85
N LYS A 256 2.46 25.22 -8.41
CA LYS A 256 3.14 24.13 -9.13
C LYS A 256 3.33 22.89 -8.25
N HIS A 257 3.68 23.07 -6.98
CA HIS A 257 3.89 21.95 -6.05
C HIS A 257 2.56 21.28 -5.69
N ALA A 258 1.53 22.08 -5.39
CA ALA A 258 0.19 21.56 -5.12
C ALA A 258 -0.38 20.78 -6.32
N ALA A 259 -0.26 21.32 -7.54
CA ALA A 259 -0.67 20.64 -8.76
C ALA A 259 0.09 19.33 -8.99
N GLY A 260 1.40 19.31 -8.69
CA GLY A 260 2.22 18.11 -8.74
C GLY A 260 1.77 17.04 -7.76
N TYR A 261 1.44 17.43 -6.53
CA TYR A 261 0.91 16.52 -5.51
C TYR A 261 -0.48 15.99 -5.89
N ASP A 262 -1.38 16.83 -6.39
CA ASP A 262 -2.71 16.41 -6.88
C ASP A 262 -2.58 15.42 -8.07
N SER A 263 -1.59 15.60 -8.94
CA SER A 263 -1.27 14.62 -10.00
C SER A 263 -0.78 13.30 -9.42
N HIS A 264 0.12 13.33 -8.45
CA HIS A 264 0.60 12.14 -7.72
C HIS A 264 -0.56 11.34 -7.11
N LEU A 265 -1.50 12.01 -6.42
CA LEU A 265 -2.67 11.33 -5.83
C LEU A 265 -3.53 10.64 -6.90
N ARG A 266 -3.71 11.24 -8.08
CA ARG A 266 -4.38 10.60 -9.22
C ARG A 266 -3.62 9.38 -9.73
N ILE A 267 -2.29 9.45 -9.80
CA ILE A 267 -1.44 8.32 -10.19
C ILE A 267 -1.61 7.17 -9.19
N VAL A 268 -1.51 7.42 -7.88
CA VAL A 268 -1.68 6.38 -6.84
C VAL A 268 -3.05 5.71 -6.95
N ARG A 269 -4.13 6.49 -7.16
CA ARG A 269 -5.49 5.95 -7.40
C ARG A 269 -5.55 5.09 -8.67
N SER A 270 -4.88 5.51 -9.75
CA SER A 270 -4.78 4.73 -11.00
C SER A 270 -4.04 3.41 -10.81
N VAL A 271 -2.92 3.43 -10.09
CA VAL A 271 -2.14 2.23 -9.73
C VAL A 271 -3.00 1.27 -8.88
N ASN A 272 -3.75 1.79 -7.91
CA ASN A 272 -4.67 0.97 -7.12
C ASN A 272 -5.75 0.30 -7.98
N GLY A 273 -6.37 1.06 -8.89
CA GLY A 273 -7.42 0.55 -9.77
C GLY A 273 -6.96 -0.50 -10.78
N ARG A 274 -5.69 -0.49 -11.18
CA ARG A 274 -5.12 -1.44 -12.15
C ARG A 274 -4.40 -2.63 -11.54
N PHE A 275 -3.84 -2.45 -10.35
CA PHE A 275 -3.03 -3.46 -9.67
C PHE A 275 -3.68 -3.84 -8.34
N SER A 276 -3.18 -3.28 -7.24
CA SER A 276 -3.71 -3.54 -5.91
C SER A 276 -3.36 -2.39 -4.97
N TRP A 277 -4.10 -2.29 -3.87
CA TRP A 277 -3.82 -1.30 -2.84
C TRP A 277 -2.43 -1.45 -2.23
N ALA A 278 -1.99 -2.68 -2.00
CA ALA A 278 -0.67 -2.95 -1.44
C ALA A 278 0.46 -2.39 -2.32
N LEU A 279 0.32 -2.50 -3.66
CA LEU A 279 1.30 -1.96 -4.60
C LEU A 279 1.22 -0.44 -4.70
N ALA A 280 0.01 0.12 -4.82
CA ALA A 280 -0.22 1.57 -4.90
C ALA A 280 0.31 2.31 -3.67
N ARG A 281 0.15 1.71 -2.48
CA ARG A 281 0.65 2.24 -1.23
C ARG A 281 2.18 2.23 -1.14
N GLU A 282 2.85 1.14 -1.55
CA GLU A 282 4.33 1.15 -1.59
C GLU A 282 4.84 2.17 -2.63
N TYR A 283 4.15 2.32 -3.76
CA TYR A 283 4.45 3.36 -4.75
C TYR A 283 4.34 4.77 -4.13
N ASP A 284 3.23 5.05 -3.43
CA ASP A 284 3.03 6.33 -2.74
C ASP A 284 4.14 6.63 -1.72
N ILE A 285 4.45 5.67 -0.85
CA ILE A 285 5.50 5.81 0.17
C ILE A 285 6.84 6.15 -0.50
N LEU A 286 7.26 5.37 -1.50
CA LEU A 286 8.56 5.55 -2.14
C LEU A 286 8.67 6.87 -2.92
N GLN A 287 7.58 7.32 -3.56
CA GLN A 287 7.55 8.62 -4.25
C GLN A 287 7.65 9.80 -3.28
N ARG A 288 6.90 9.76 -2.16
CA ARG A 288 6.99 10.78 -1.11
C ARG A 288 8.36 10.79 -0.43
N GLU A 289 8.97 9.63 -0.24
CA GLU A 289 10.34 9.53 0.28
C GLU A 289 11.37 10.10 -0.71
N ALA A 290 11.26 9.78 -1.99
CA ALA A 290 12.15 10.33 -3.02
C ALA A 290 12.05 11.87 -3.08
N LEU A 291 10.84 12.41 -2.98
CA LEU A 291 10.61 13.86 -2.86
C LEU A 291 11.24 14.45 -1.58
N GLY A 292 11.13 13.74 -0.45
CA GLY A 292 11.76 14.12 0.82
C GLY A 292 13.28 14.10 0.80
N LEU A 293 13.89 13.26 -0.04
CA LEU A 293 15.33 13.16 -0.21
C LEU A 293 15.86 14.17 -1.24
N ASP A 294 15.16 14.37 -2.36
CA ASP A 294 15.47 15.37 -3.37
C ASP A 294 14.22 16.22 -3.68
N PRO A 295 14.15 17.48 -3.20
CA PRO A 295 13.04 18.39 -3.50
C PRO A 295 12.78 18.68 -4.98
N ARG A 296 13.70 18.29 -5.88
CA ARG A 296 13.57 18.41 -7.34
C ARG A 296 12.90 17.19 -7.98
N HIS A 297 12.71 16.11 -7.22
CA HIS A 297 12.06 14.89 -7.69
C HIS A 297 10.62 15.18 -8.12
N ASP A 298 10.29 14.90 -9.38
CA ASP A 298 8.98 15.17 -9.94
C ASP A 298 8.02 14.00 -9.68
N ILE A 299 7.15 14.16 -8.69
CA ILE A 299 6.11 13.18 -8.37
C ILE A 299 4.86 13.33 -9.24
N SER A 300 4.78 14.35 -10.10
CA SER A 300 3.59 14.61 -10.92
C SER A 300 3.45 13.66 -12.11
N VAL A 301 4.53 12.93 -12.43
CA VAL A 301 4.63 11.97 -13.53
C VAL A 301 4.68 10.55 -12.99
N MET A 302 3.96 9.65 -13.66
CA MET A 302 3.92 8.24 -13.28
C MET A 302 5.25 7.55 -13.58
N ASN A 303 5.93 7.05 -12.54
CA ASN A 303 7.16 6.29 -12.69
C ASN A 303 6.84 4.81 -12.98
N ILE A 304 6.81 4.46 -14.27
CA ILE A 304 6.49 3.10 -14.75
C ILE A 304 7.54 2.08 -14.29
N GLU A 305 8.81 2.47 -14.23
CA GLU A 305 9.91 1.59 -13.80
C GLU A 305 9.74 1.18 -12.34
N LEU A 306 9.37 2.11 -11.46
CA LEU A 306 9.09 1.84 -10.06
C LEU A 306 7.90 0.89 -9.90
N ILE A 307 6.82 1.09 -10.66
CA ILE A 307 5.65 0.19 -10.66
C ILE A 307 6.05 -1.21 -11.10
N ALA A 308 6.86 -1.34 -12.17
CA ALA A 308 7.35 -2.61 -12.66
C ALA A 308 8.24 -3.32 -11.62
N TYR A 309 9.14 -2.58 -10.98
CA TYR A 309 9.99 -3.08 -9.89
C TYR A 309 9.17 -3.61 -8.71
N LEU A 310 8.20 -2.82 -8.23
CA LEU A 310 7.32 -3.22 -7.13
C LEU A 310 6.46 -4.44 -7.50
N SER A 311 5.97 -4.49 -8.74
CA SER A 311 5.22 -5.63 -9.27
C SER A 311 6.06 -6.91 -9.22
N ALA A 312 7.30 -6.85 -9.71
CA ALA A 312 8.22 -7.99 -9.66
C ALA A 312 8.53 -8.40 -8.22
N GLN A 313 8.82 -7.45 -7.33
CA GLN A 313 9.14 -7.74 -5.92
C GLN A 313 7.97 -8.42 -5.19
N SER A 314 6.72 -8.05 -5.51
CA SER A 314 5.53 -8.65 -4.91
C SER A 314 5.40 -10.15 -5.21
N GLN A 315 5.87 -10.60 -6.37
CA GLN A 315 5.89 -12.01 -6.76
C GLN A 315 6.89 -12.82 -5.92
N PHE A 316 8.00 -12.21 -5.51
CA PHE A 316 9.03 -12.87 -4.70
C PHE A 316 8.74 -12.86 -3.20
N ARG A 317 8.10 -11.81 -2.69
CA ARG A 317 7.77 -11.71 -1.25
C ARG A 317 6.67 -12.67 -0.81
N ASN A 318 5.86 -13.15 -1.75
CA ASN A 318 4.84 -14.14 -1.47
C ASN A 318 5.07 -15.34 -2.39
N PRO A 319 6.12 -16.15 -2.14
CA PRO A 319 6.31 -17.36 -2.94
C PRO A 319 5.02 -18.16 -2.78
N ALA A 320 4.29 -18.33 -3.87
CA ALA A 320 3.16 -19.24 -3.91
C ALA A 320 3.66 -20.55 -3.31
N PRO A 321 2.93 -21.16 -2.35
CA PRO A 321 3.37 -22.40 -1.74
C PRO A 321 3.66 -23.38 -2.87
N ILE A 322 4.94 -23.72 -3.04
CA ILE A 322 5.37 -24.66 -4.07
C ILE A 322 4.51 -25.90 -3.84
N PRO A 323 3.65 -26.28 -4.80
CA PRO A 323 2.79 -27.43 -4.60
C PRO A 323 3.71 -28.60 -4.26
N PRO A 324 3.45 -29.33 -3.16
CA PRO A 324 4.32 -30.42 -2.75
C PRO A 324 4.45 -31.35 -3.96
N LYS A 325 5.70 -31.59 -4.39
CA LYS A 325 5.98 -32.63 -5.38
C LYS A 325 5.29 -33.89 -4.85
N ARG A 326 4.23 -34.34 -5.52
CA ARG A 326 3.59 -35.61 -5.18
C ARG A 326 4.73 -36.63 -5.13
N PRO A 327 4.96 -37.32 -4.00
CA PRO A 327 5.91 -38.41 -4.00
C PRO A 327 5.47 -39.35 -5.12
N SER A 328 6.35 -39.51 -6.10
CA SER A 328 6.21 -40.53 -7.12
C SER A 328 6.09 -41.84 -6.36
N GLU A 329 4.90 -42.46 -6.40
CA GLU A 329 4.66 -43.81 -5.90
C GLU A 329 5.46 -44.77 -6.77
N PHE A 330 6.77 -44.83 -6.54
CA PHE A 330 7.55 -46.00 -6.92
C PHE A 330 7.23 -47.07 -5.89
N VAL A 331 6.30 -47.93 -6.28
CA VAL A 331 6.06 -49.24 -5.69
C VAL A 331 7.39 -49.97 -5.62
N ALA A 332 7.94 -50.12 -4.42
CA ALA A 332 8.98 -51.09 -4.13
C ALA A 332 8.63 -51.78 -2.82
N ALA A 333 7.93 -52.90 -2.96
CA ALA A 333 7.83 -53.91 -1.93
C ALA A 333 9.24 -54.42 -1.62
N SER A 334 9.72 -54.21 -0.40
CA SER A 334 10.60 -55.14 0.32
C SER A 334 10.84 -54.65 1.73
N GLY A 335 10.36 -55.42 2.70
CA GLY A 335 10.52 -55.15 4.11
C GLY A 335 11.97 -55.33 4.53
N VAL A 336 12.57 -54.28 5.12
CA VAL A 336 13.78 -54.40 5.92
C VAL A 336 13.69 -53.45 7.12
N ARG A 337 14.17 -53.94 8.26
CA ARG A 337 14.12 -53.39 9.62
C ARG A 337 14.56 -51.91 9.72
N ARG A 338 13.83 -51.17 10.55
CA ARG A 338 14.13 -49.79 10.99
C ARG A 338 15.49 -49.72 11.69
N VAL A 339 16.45 -49.01 11.08
CA VAL A 339 17.57 -48.39 11.76
C VAL A 339 17.33 -46.88 11.75
N ARG A 340 17.28 -46.27 12.94
CA ARG A 340 17.16 -44.81 13.13
C ARG A 340 18.47 -44.16 12.67
N ALA A 341 18.46 -43.51 11.51
CA ALA A 341 19.52 -42.61 11.09
C ALA A 341 19.23 -41.20 11.63
N ARG A 342 20.13 -40.71 12.50
CA ARG A 342 20.28 -39.27 12.79
C ARG A 342 20.72 -38.60 11.50
N VAL A 343 19.97 -37.59 11.06
CA VAL A 343 20.41 -36.68 10.00
C VAL A 343 20.86 -35.40 10.69
N ASP A 344 22.17 -35.25 10.79
CA ASP A 344 22.82 -34.00 11.17
C ASP A 344 23.01 -33.15 9.90
N GLY A 345 22.59 -31.88 9.96
CA GLY A 345 23.06 -30.83 9.04
C GLY A 345 21.99 -30.04 8.31
N ALA A 346 21.65 -28.85 8.82
CA ALA A 346 21.88 -27.56 8.15
C ALA A 346 21.17 -26.42 8.90
N GLY A 347 21.95 -25.44 9.38
CA GLY A 347 21.50 -24.07 9.64
C GLY A 347 20.67 -23.81 10.90
N ALA A 348 21.27 -23.99 12.09
CA ALA A 348 20.69 -23.51 13.34
C ALA A 348 20.81 -21.97 13.42
N VAL A 349 19.81 -21.27 12.88
CA VAL A 349 19.48 -19.91 13.33
C VAL A 349 19.12 -20.03 14.81
N ALA A 350 19.76 -19.25 15.69
CA ALA A 350 19.64 -19.33 17.13
C ALA A 350 18.20 -19.63 17.57
N ALA A 351 17.98 -20.86 18.03
CA ALA A 351 16.69 -21.40 18.43
C ALA A 351 16.27 -20.75 19.75
N GLY A 352 15.80 -19.50 19.70
CA GLY A 352 14.84 -19.03 20.68
C GLY A 352 13.69 -20.03 20.69
N ASP A 353 13.20 -20.39 21.88
CA ASP A 353 12.24 -21.47 22.13
C ASP A 353 11.00 -21.37 21.20
N VAL A 354 11.13 -21.92 19.99
CA VAL A 354 10.06 -21.94 18.99
C VAL A 354 9.11 -23.00 19.50
N GLY A 355 8.10 -22.55 20.23
CA GLY A 355 7.03 -23.40 20.75
C GLY A 355 6.44 -24.30 19.66
N HIS A 356 5.75 -25.35 20.09
CA HIS A 356 5.16 -26.34 19.19
C HIS A 356 4.27 -25.69 18.12
N CYS A 357 4.33 -26.21 16.90
CA CYS A 357 3.46 -25.82 15.81
C CYS A 357 2.00 -26.08 16.18
N PHE A 358 1.16 -25.05 16.23
CA PHE A 358 -0.27 -25.21 16.57
C PHE A 358 -1.07 -26.01 15.54
N ARG A 359 -0.50 -26.33 14.38
CA ARG A 359 -1.16 -27.14 13.35
C ARG A 359 -0.94 -28.64 13.53
N CYS A 360 0.27 -29.07 13.89
CA CYS A 360 0.58 -30.51 14.05
C CYS A 360 1.06 -30.91 15.43
N GLY A 361 1.47 -29.97 16.29
CA GLY A 361 2.02 -30.23 17.61
C GLY A 361 3.52 -30.52 17.66
N ALA A 362 4.24 -30.52 16.54
CA ALA A 362 5.70 -30.70 16.51
C ALA A 362 6.46 -29.36 16.57
N ARG A 363 7.67 -29.35 17.13
CA ARG A 363 8.53 -28.15 17.25
C ARG A 363 9.17 -27.72 15.94
N GLY A 364 9.75 -26.52 15.96
CA GLY A 364 10.71 -26.05 14.95
C GLY A 364 10.11 -25.46 13.68
N HIS A 365 8.80 -25.24 13.61
CA HIS A 365 8.17 -24.61 12.44
C HIS A 365 6.84 -23.93 12.79
N LEU A 366 6.41 -22.99 11.94
CA LEU A 366 5.14 -22.29 12.07
C LEU A 366 4.00 -23.00 11.30
N PRO A 367 2.72 -22.73 11.63
CA PRO A 367 1.57 -23.36 10.97
C PRO A 367 1.59 -23.29 9.44
N ARG A 368 2.05 -22.17 8.85
CA ARG A 368 2.18 -22.01 7.39
C ARG A 368 3.20 -22.95 6.75
N GLN A 369 4.24 -23.32 7.48
CA GLN A 369 5.31 -24.21 7.02
C GLN A 369 5.01 -25.69 7.32
N CYS A 370 3.93 -25.96 8.05
CA CYS A 370 3.57 -27.31 8.44
C CYS A 370 3.07 -28.14 7.25
N GLN A 371 3.73 -29.27 7.00
CA GLN A 371 3.38 -30.22 5.94
C GLN A 371 2.69 -31.49 6.48
N ALA A 372 2.48 -31.60 7.79
CA ALA A 372 1.86 -32.77 8.38
C ALA A 372 0.41 -32.91 7.92
N ALA A 373 -0.01 -34.13 7.56
CA ALA A 373 -1.41 -34.44 7.28
C ALA A 373 -2.22 -34.62 8.57
N ASN A 374 -1.57 -35.11 9.63
CA ASN A 374 -2.18 -35.37 10.93
C ASN A 374 -1.46 -34.60 12.05
N THR A 375 -2.21 -34.27 13.09
CA THR A 375 -1.71 -33.76 14.36
C THR A 375 -1.03 -34.89 15.15
N ALA A 376 -0.24 -34.53 16.15
CA ALA A 376 0.36 -35.47 17.09
C ALA A 376 -0.68 -36.27 17.90
N ALA A 377 -1.93 -35.81 17.96
CA ALA A 377 -3.06 -36.55 18.53
C ALA A 377 -3.75 -37.49 17.50
N GLY A 378 -3.21 -37.63 16.28
CA GLY A 378 -3.78 -38.47 15.22
C GLY A 378 -5.03 -37.90 14.55
N LYS A 379 -5.34 -36.62 14.74
CA LYS A 379 -6.45 -35.94 14.06
C LYS A 379 -5.98 -35.32 12.75
N ALA A 380 -6.88 -35.04 11.81
CA ALA A 380 -6.53 -34.26 10.63
C ALA A 380 -6.07 -32.85 11.06
N VAL A 381 -5.01 -32.32 10.43
CA VAL A 381 -4.55 -30.96 10.75
C VAL A 381 -5.59 -29.91 10.37
N ALA A 382 -5.68 -28.85 11.18
CA ALA A 382 -6.48 -27.69 10.83
C ALA A 382 -6.02 -27.08 9.50
N VAL A 383 -6.97 -26.57 8.71
CA VAL A 383 -6.70 -25.92 7.42
C VAL A 383 -6.16 -24.52 7.69
N ILE A 384 -5.19 -24.06 6.89
CA ILE A 384 -4.75 -22.67 6.94
C ILE A 384 -5.88 -21.80 6.42
N ALA A 385 -6.28 -20.82 7.21
CA ALA A 385 -7.38 -19.96 6.87
C ALA A 385 -7.01 -19.09 5.66
N VAL A 386 -7.85 -19.07 4.64
CA VAL A 386 -7.68 -18.29 3.41
C VAL A 386 -8.86 -17.32 3.30
N GLY A 387 -8.59 -16.01 3.19
CA GLY A 387 -9.63 -15.00 3.06
C GLY A 387 -9.09 -13.57 3.20
N ALA A 388 -9.84 -12.60 2.68
CA ALA A 388 -9.45 -11.18 2.71
C ALA A 388 -9.36 -10.62 4.15
N ASP A 389 -10.18 -11.14 5.07
CA ASP A 389 -10.25 -10.67 6.47
C ASP A 389 -9.22 -11.33 7.39
N ILE A 390 -8.31 -12.13 6.84
CA ILE A 390 -7.36 -12.93 7.62
C ILE A 390 -6.00 -12.24 7.64
N HIS A 391 -5.77 -11.50 8.72
CA HIS A 391 -4.54 -10.70 8.87
C HIS A 391 -3.27 -11.53 9.10
N SER A 392 -3.39 -12.80 9.53
CA SER A 392 -2.23 -13.64 9.86
C SER A 392 -2.07 -14.80 8.88
N PRO A 393 -0.89 -14.97 8.26
CA PRO A 393 -0.61 -16.10 7.37
C PRO A 393 -0.54 -17.45 8.10
N ASN A 394 -0.55 -17.44 9.44
CA ASN A 394 -0.54 -18.62 10.30
C ASN A 394 -1.90 -18.88 10.96
N ALA A 395 -2.96 -18.19 10.53
CA ALA A 395 -4.31 -18.42 11.01
C ALA A 395 -4.80 -19.81 10.60
N LEU A 396 -5.49 -20.49 11.50
CA LEU A 396 -6.04 -21.83 11.31
C LEU A 396 -7.56 -21.80 11.40
N THR A 397 -8.25 -22.53 10.54
CA THR A 397 -9.71 -22.69 10.58
C THR A 397 -10.08 -24.00 11.25
N GLY A 398 -11.01 -23.95 12.20
CA GLY A 398 -11.60 -25.10 12.89
C GLY A 398 -12.59 -25.86 12.01
N GLY A 399 -13.02 -27.03 12.48
CA GLY A 399 -14.02 -27.84 11.78
C GLY A 399 -15.41 -27.18 11.72
N ASP A 400 -15.64 -26.16 12.55
CA ASP A 400 -16.83 -25.31 12.56
C ASP A 400 -16.76 -24.15 11.54
N GLY A 401 -15.68 -24.06 10.75
CA GLY A 401 -15.45 -22.99 9.78
C GLY A 401 -14.97 -21.67 10.39
N ARG A 402 -14.83 -21.58 11.72
CA ARG A 402 -14.35 -20.38 12.40
C ARG A 402 -12.83 -20.43 12.58
N THR A 403 -12.16 -19.28 12.50
CA THR A 403 -10.72 -19.22 12.78
C THR A 403 -10.46 -19.47 14.27
N TYR A 404 -9.43 -20.25 14.61
CA TYR A 404 -9.02 -20.49 16.00
C TYR A 404 -8.54 -19.19 16.66
N CYS A 405 -8.90 -18.99 17.93
CA CYS A 405 -8.41 -17.86 18.71
C CYS A 405 -6.94 -18.12 19.11
N PHE A 406 -6.01 -17.30 18.63
CA PHE A 406 -4.58 -17.48 18.94
C PHE A 406 -4.26 -17.27 20.43
N GLY A 407 -4.95 -16.34 21.09
CA GLY A 407 -4.81 -16.12 22.54
C GLY A 407 -5.17 -17.38 23.32
N PHE A 408 -6.36 -17.93 23.07
CA PHE A 408 -6.79 -19.20 23.66
C PHE A 408 -5.85 -20.35 23.28
N ALA A 409 -5.46 -20.47 22.01
CA ALA A 409 -4.56 -21.52 21.55
C ALA A 409 -3.23 -21.51 22.32
N LYS A 410 -2.67 -20.33 22.62
CA LYS A 410 -1.39 -20.21 23.34
C LYS A 410 -1.54 -20.47 24.85
N THR A 411 -2.51 -19.84 25.51
CA THR A 411 -2.57 -19.79 26.98
C THR A 411 -3.68 -20.63 27.60
N SER A 412 -4.57 -21.20 26.78
CA SER A 412 -5.86 -21.77 27.21
C SER A 412 -6.82 -20.75 27.82
N HIS A 413 -6.56 -19.46 27.61
CA HIS A 413 -7.40 -18.37 28.10
C HIS A 413 -7.57 -17.31 27.02
N CYS A 414 -8.79 -16.77 26.90
CA CYS A 414 -9.09 -15.67 25.99
C CYS A 414 -9.66 -14.51 26.80
N GLU A 415 -9.05 -13.33 26.70
CA GLU A 415 -9.51 -12.11 27.37
C GLU A 415 -10.94 -11.72 26.96
N ARG A 416 -11.38 -12.12 25.75
CA ARG A 416 -12.74 -11.86 25.26
C ARG A 416 -13.77 -12.89 25.75
N GLY A 417 -13.34 -13.96 26.43
CA GLY A 417 -14.22 -15.00 26.96
C GLY A 417 -15.21 -15.54 25.93
N GLY A 418 -16.48 -15.69 26.32
CA GLY A 418 -17.55 -16.18 25.45
C GLY A 418 -17.91 -15.25 24.28
N ALA A 419 -17.55 -13.97 24.34
CA ALA A 419 -17.80 -12.99 23.27
C ALA A 419 -16.75 -13.07 22.14
N CYS A 420 -15.78 -13.97 22.24
CA CYS A 420 -14.78 -14.16 21.20
C CYS A 420 -15.42 -14.70 19.92
N ARG A 421 -15.26 -13.97 18.81
CA ARG A 421 -15.70 -14.42 17.48
C ARG A 421 -14.91 -15.61 16.91
N PHE A 422 -13.81 -16.00 17.55
CA PHE A 422 -12.93 -17.09 17.14
C PHE A 422 -13.22 -18.38 17.91
N ALA A 423 -12.88 -19.53 17.33
CA ALA A 423 -13.09 -20.84 17.96
C ALA A 423 -12.16 -21.05 19.17
N HIS A 424 -12.72 -21.55 20.28
CA HIS A 424 -12.01 -21.92 21.50
C HIS A 424 -11.91 -23.43 21.64
N ALA A 425 -11.00 -24.02 20.86
CA ALA A 425 -10.64 -25.42 20.97
C ALA A 425 -9.15 -25.61 20.66
N CYS A 426 -8.58 -26.70 21.16
CA CYS A 426 -7.24 -27.14 20.85
C CYS A 426 -7.17 -27.59 19.39
N SER A 427 -6.38 -26.93 18.55
CA SER A 427 -6.21 -27.31 17.14
C SER A 427 -5.45 -28.63 16.94
N ILE A 428 -4.90 -29.24 17.99
CA ILE A 428 -4.18 -30.53 17.94
C ILE A 428 -5.13 -31.70 18.24
N CYS A 429 -5.90 -31.64 19.33
CA CYS A 429 -6.76 -32.74 19.78
C CYS A 429 -8.27 -32.43 19.75
N HIS A 430 -8.65 -31.20 19.38
CA HIS A 430 -10.02 -30.67 19.33
C HIS A 430 -10.74 -30.52 20.69
N ALA A 431 -10.04 -30.70 21.82
CA ALA A 431 -10.62 -30.45 23.14
C ALA A 431 -10.87 -28.96 23.39
N THR A 432 -12.00 -28.60 24.00
CA THR A 432 -12.34 -27.21 24.36
C THR A 432 -11.80 -26.78 25.72
N ALA A 433 -11.26 -27.71 26.52
CA ALA A 433 -10.75 -27.44 27.85
C ALA A 433 -9.36 -26.76 27.86
N HIS A 434 -8.61 -26.81 26.76
CA HIS A 434 -7.28 -26.22 26.67
C HIS A 434 -6.96 -25.76 25.24
N GLY A 435 -5.95 -24.89 25.10
CA GLY A 435 -5.36 -24.48 23.84
C GLY A 435 -4.19 -25.36 23.40
N ALA A 436 -3.81 -25.28 22.12
CA ALA A 436 -2.72 -26.06 21.54
C ALA A 436 -1.37 -25.93 22.27
N GLY A 437 -1.06 -24.76 22.83
CA GLY A 437 0.16 -24.51 23.61
C GLY A 437 0.20 -25.21 24.97
N ARG A 438 -0.92 -25.76 25.44
CA ARG A 438 -1.01 -26.60 26.65
C ARG A 438 -1.50 -28.02 26.34
N CYS A 439 -1.42 -28.45 25.08
CA CYS A 439 -1.87 -29.78 24.72
C CYS A 439 -0.84 -30.84 25.12
N ASN A 440 -1.24 -31.84 25.90
CA ASN A 440 -0.38 -32.97 26.28
C ASN A 440 0.09 -33.83 25.10
N HIS A 441 -0.51 -33.65 23.92
CA HIS A 441 -0.09 -34.32 22.69
C HIS A 441 0.95 -33.51 21.90
N ALA A 442 1.23 -32.25 22.27
CA ALA A 442 2.27 -31.47 21.62
C ALA A 442 3.66 -31.95 22.11
N GLY A 443 4.57 -32.24 21.18
CA GLY A 443 5.88 -32.85 21.43
C GLY A 443 7.03 -31.90 21.17
#